data_AF-A0A7Z9L8G3-F1
#
_entry.id   AF-A0A7Z9L8G3-F1
#
_cell.length_a   1.000
_cell.length_b   1.000
_cell.length_c   1.000
_cell.angle_alpha   90.00
_cell.angle_beta   90.00
_cell.angle_gamma   90.00
#
_symmetry.space_group_name_H-M   'P 1'
#
loop_
_entity.id
_entity.type
_entity.pdbx_description
1 polymer ?
#
loop_
_entity_poly.entity_id
_entity_poly.type
_entity_poly.pdbx_seq_one_letter_code
_entity_poly.pdbx_strand_id
1 'polypeptide(L)'
;MSTSTVASSAIGQRCCCFWLLIAALSLPAGCRKQIEGPDPQSVALRSPQDDLDEALQYIKSLDDFDQEQVVDLTVYYLNRWIAPKSADDQWNRSSLIDGLPRRLRDIRFVGTVQEKKFLYVDVDHIHRCSWLRDISNWVNRIAEAPHLEISKQFIPDSINSQQREKLLLAAKLFDWTIRNVQLDPLPDPSQENLDHSWNLAYEGTIGPGYTLTPRETILYGHGDAWQRARLFILLARQQRIEVVMLAIQHTSAGQPIPWLPAVMLNDQLYLFDPQLGLPLLTQSGQLATMQQLREDPEILTRLAPAAEQPYRVQPADLQRVIGLVDASPFALSQRMLMLQKQLTGGQQMVLTVIPDRVGKQLRDKHGINTTKLWNVPLETLLYADGRERNKRTTDPPVATETRYRMQEQLFRPNLRSPLTIARQRYVHGQFDSQSAEKGQSETPGAKPLLMSA
;
A
#
# COMPACT_ATOMS: atom_id res chain seq x y z
N MET A 1 -81.01 -18.13 48.27
CA MET A 1 -80.59 -18.13 49.69
C MET A 1 -79.20 -17.50 49.76
N SER A 2 -79.18 -16.24 50.20
CA SER A 2 -78.33 -15.67 51.26
C SER A 2 -76.87 -16.13 51.48
N THR A 3 -76.04 -15.10 51.74
CA THR A 3 -74.85 -15.02 52.64
C THR A 3 -73.45 -15.49 52.17
N SER A 4 -72.65 -14.53 51.71
CA SER A 4 -71.48 -13.87 52.37
C SER A 4 -70.31 -14.65 53.03
N THR A 5 -69.15 -13.95 53.06
CA THR A 5 -67.92 -14.03 53.94
C THR A 5 -66.74 -14.84 53.36
N VAL A 6 -65.57 -14.30 52.89
CA VAL A 6 -64.45 -13.49 53.51
C VAL A 6 -63.66 -14.35 54.53
N ALA A 7 -62.31 -14.50 54.62
CA ALA A 7 -61.09 -13.92 54.04
C ALA A 7 -59.82 -14.78 54.37
N SER A 8 -58.68 -14.40 53.76
CA SER A 8 -57.30 -14.36 54.32
C SER A 8 -56.47 -15.65 54.51
N SER A 9 -55.34 -15.78 53.79
CA SER A 9 -53.99 -15.46 54.29
C SER A 9 -52.84 -16.10 53.48
N ALA A 10 -51.82 -15.27 53.20
CA ALA A 10 -50.39 -15.53 53.03
C ALA A 10 -49.87 -16.80 52.31
N ILE A 11 -49.31 -16.60 51.09
CA ILE A 11 -48.26 -17.46 50.54
C ILE A 11 -47.04 -16.59 50.25
N GLY A 12 -45.98 -16.82 51.02
CA GLY A 12 -44.67 -16.21 50.86
C GLY A 12 -43.78 -16.96 49.86
N GLN A 13 -42.95 -16.17 49.17
CA GLN A 13 -41.54 -16.45 48.90
C GLN A 13 -41.17 -17.78 48.24
N ARG A 14 -41.38 -17.91 46.92
CA ARG A 14 -40.46 -18.61 45.98
C ARG A 14 -40.63 -18.10 44.54
N CYS A 15 -39.97 -17.01 44.19
CA CYS A 15 -39.74 -16.61 42.78
C CYS A 15 -38.63 -15.55 42.71
N CYS A 16 -37.36 -15.93 42.89
CA CYS A 16 -36.24 -14.98 42.72
C CYS A 16 -35.00 -15.54 42.00
N CYS A 17 -35.01 -16.76 41.44
CA CYS A 17 -33.77 -17.35 40.90
C CYS A 17 -33.73 -17.61 39.38
N PHE A 18 -34.65 -17.06 38.58
CA PHE A 18 -34.65 -17.34 37.11
C PHE A 18 -34.48 -16.13 36.19
N TRP A 19 -34.22 -14.92 36.74
CA TRP A 19 -34.03 -13.69 35.94
C TRP A 19 -32.61 -13.10 35.98
N LEU A 20 -31.63 -13.81 36.56
CA LEU A 20 -30.26 -13.30 36.74
C LEU A 20 -29.20 -13.90 35.80
N LEU A 21 -29.61 -14.55 34.69
CA LEU A 21 -28.68 -15.20 33.75
C LEU A 21 -28.79 -14.70 32.29
N ILE A 22 -29.46 -13.56 32.05
CA ILE A 22 -29.49 -12.89 30.72
C ILE A 22 -28.80 -11.51 30.74
N ALA A 23 -28.28 -11.07 31.88
CA ALA A 23 -27.62 -9.75 32.01
C ALA A 23 -26.10 -9.75 31.78
N ALA A 24 -25.47 -10.89 31.42
CA ALA A 24 -24.00 -11.01 31.33
C ALA A 24 -23.45 -11.16 29.89
N LEU A 25 -24.24 -10.89 28.85
CA LEU A 25 -23.81 -10.88 27.45
C LEU A 25 -24.09 -9.54 26.74
N SER A 26 -24.12 -8.44 27.48
CA SER A 26 -23.97 -7.12 26.88
C SER A 26 -22.49 -6.88 26.61
N LEU A 27 -22.02 -7.38 25.45
CA LEU A 27 -20.84 -6.82 24.79
C LEU A 27 -21.05 -5.29 24.73
N PRO A 28 -20.07 -4.45 25.10
CA PRO A 28 -20.20 -3.03 24.89
C PRO A 28 -20.29 -2.81 23.39
N ALA A 29 -21.50 -2.55 22.89
CA ALA A 29 -21.69 -1.91 21.60
C ALA A 29 -21.06 -0.52 21.74
N GLY A 30 -19.79 -0.40 21.34
CA GLY A 30 -19.09 0.86 21.35
C GLY A 30 -19.92 1.89 20.60
N CYS A 31 -20.25 3.01 21.25
CA CYS A 31 -20.94 4.12 20.62
C CYS A 31 -20.17 4.53 19.35
N ARG A 32 -20.74 4.20 18.19
CA ARG A 32 -20.22 4.63 16.89
C ARG A 32 -20.43 6.13 16.81
N LYS A 33 -19.35 6.91 16.89
CA LYS A 33 -19.41 8.37 16.82
C LYS A 33 -19.77 8.76 15.38
N GLN A 34 -21.03 9.16 15.17
CA GLN A 34 -21.54 9.58 13.88
C GLN A 34 -21.00 10.98 13.57
N ILE A 35 -20.58 11.22 12.31
CA ILE A 35 -20.12 12.53 11.87
C ILE A 35 -21.35 13.35 11.49
N GLU A 36 -21.48 14.57 11.98
CA GLU A 36 -22.54 15.48 11.54
C GLU A 36 -22.31 15.89 10.08
N GLY A 37 -23.37 15.81 9.26
CA GLY A 37 -23.30 16.18 7.85
C GLY A 37 -23.14 17.69 7.64
N PRO A 38 -22.79 18.14 6.42
CA PRO A 38 -22.59 19.56 6.15
C PRO A 38 -23.90 20.36 6.28
N ASP A 39 -23.88 21.46 7.03
CA ASP A 39 -24.99 22.41 7.07
C ASP A 39 -25.07 23.20 5.74
N PRO A 40 -26.18 23.12 4.98
CA PRO A 40 -26.33 23.78 3.68
C PRO A 40 -26.03 25.29 3.69
N GLN A 41 -26.31 26.00 4.78
CA GLN A 41 -26.07 27.45 4.87
C GLN A 41 -24.58 27.76 5.04
N SER A 42 -23.88 27.03 5.90
CA SER A 42 -22.43 27.15 6.08
C SER A 42 -21.64 26.82 4.80
N VAL A 43 -22.16 25.89 4.00
CA VAL A 43 -21.53 25.35 2.79
C VAL A 43 -21.57 26.32 1.60
N ALA A 44 -22.53 27.23 1.55
CA ALA A 44 -22.67 28.22 0.47
C ALA A 44 -21.62 29.35 0.53
N LEU A 45 -21.00 29.56 1.70
CA LEU A 45 -20.02 30.63 1.94
C LEU A 45 -18.56 30.16 1.91
N ARG A 46 -18.32 28.85 1.74
CA ARG A 46 -16.98 28.25 1.76
C ARG A 46 -16.18 28.56 0.49
N SER A 47 -14.90 28.87 0.67
CA SER A 47 -13.94 28.96 -0.43
C SER A 47 -13.51 27.55 -0.89
N PRO A 48 -12.99 27.39 -2.11
CA PRO A 48 -12.42 26.11 -2.53
C PRO A 48 -11.31 25.60 -1.61
N GLN A 49 -10.54 26.49 -0.99
CA GLN A 49 -9.48 26.09 -0.06
C GLN A 49 -10.06 25.45 1.21
N ASP A 50 -11.17 25.99 1.73
CA ASP A 50 -11.87 25.40 2.89
C ASP A 50 -12.36 23.98 2.57
N ASP A 51 -12.87 23.76 1.36
CA ASP A 51 -13.28 22.42 0.90
C ASP A 51 -12.09 21.45 0.82
N LEU A 52 -10.91 21.90 0.39
CA LEU A 52 -9.70 21.06 0.39
C LEU A 52 -9.25 20.71 1.81
N ASP A 53 -9.20 21.69 2.70
CA ASP A 53 -8.74 21.50 4.07
C ASP A 53 -9.66 20.51 4.83
N GLU A 54 -10.97 20.63 4.63
CA GLU A 54 -11.96 19.69 5.16
C GLU A 54 -11.75 18.27 4.61
N ALA A 55 -11.58 18.13 3.29
CA ALA A 55 -11.30 16.82 2.69
C ALA A 55 -10.04 16.17 3.27
N LEU A 56 -8.96 16.94 3.46
CA LEU A 56 -7.72 16.44 4.05
C LEU A 56 -7.86 16.07 5.53
N GLN A 57 -8.74 16.74 6.26
CA GLN A 57 -9.09 16.38 7.63
C GLN A 57 -9.82 15.03 7.67
N TYR A 58 -10.81 14.82 6.80
CA TYR A 58 -11.50 13.53 6.70
C TYR A 58 -10.56 12.39 6.30
N ILE A 59 -9.63 12.63 5.37
CA ILE A 59 -8.62 11.62 4.99
C ILE A 59 -7.82 11.16 6.19
N LYS A 60 -7.37 12.09 7.05
CA LYS A 60 -6.63 11.73 8.27
C LYS A 60 -7.46 10.93 9.28
N SER A 61 -8.78 11.13 9.26
CA SER A 61 -9.70 10.48 10.18
C SER A 61 -10.24 9.14 9.66
N LEU A 62 -9.85 8.70 8.45
CA LEU A 62 -10.36 7.45 7.85
C LEU A 62 -10.03 6.19 8.67
N ASP A 63 -8.96 6.23 9.46
CA ASP A 63 -8.65 5.14 10.36
C ASP A 63 -9.50 5.19 11.64
N ASP A 64 -10.11 6.33 11.98
CA ASP A 64 -10.78 6.62 13.25
C ASP A 64 -12.31 6.47 13.27
N PHE A 65 -12.97 6.67 12.13
CA PHE A 65 -14.43 6.81 12.04
C PHE A 65 -15.07 5.80 11.08
N ASP A 66 -16.41 5.90 10.93
CA ASP A 66 -17.16 5.15 9.92
C ASP A 66 -16.63 5.46 8.51
N GLN A 67 -15.96 4.47 7.92
CA GLN A 67 -15.27 4.65 6.64
C GLN A 67 -16.21 5.07 5.52
N GLU A 68 -17.46 4.60 5.49
CA GLU A 68 -18.38 4.90 4.40
C GLU A 68 -18.77 6.39 4.39
N GLN A 69 -19.23 6.90 5.53
CA GLN A 69 -19.62 8.30 5.67
C GLN A 69 -18.42 9.26 5.45
N VAL A 70 -17.24 8.92 5.98
CA VAL A 70 -16.02 9.73 5.80
C VAL A 70 -15.62 9.77 4.31
N VAL A 71 -15.71 8.63 3.62
CA VAL A 71 -15.40 8.53 2.19
C VAL A 71 -16.35 9.39 1.35
N ASP A 72 -17.67 9.34 1.62
CA ASP A 72 -18.67 10.18 0.95
C ASP A 72 -18.36 11.68 1.10
N LEU A 73 -18.10 12.13 2.33
CA LEU A 73 -17.79 13.53 2.61
C LEU A 73 -16.47 13.94 1.95
N THR A 74 -15.45 13.08 2.01
CA THR A 74 -14.16 13.34 1.34
C THR A 74 -14.35 13.56 -0.16
N VAL A 75 -15.08 12.67 -0.83
CA VAL A 75 -15.36 12.79 -2.28
C VAL A 75 -16.16 14.04 -2.59
N TYR A 76 -17.16 14.38 -1.76
CA TYR A 76 -17.96 15.59 -1.91
C TYR A 76 -17.08 16.84 -1.90
N TYR A 77 -16.25 17.01 -0.87
CA TYR A 77 -15.41 18.20 -0.71
C TYR A 77 -14.27 18.27 -1.75
N LEU A 78 -13.62 17.15 -2.09
CA LEU A 78 -12.63 17.12 -3.18
C LEU A 78 -13.23 17.54 -4.53
N ASN A 79 -14.46 17.11 -4.82
CA ASN A 79 -15.12 17.47 -6.08
C ASN A 79 -15.57 18.93 -6.13
N ARG A 80 -15.96 19.53 -5.00
CA ARG A 80 -16.21 20.97 -4.93
C ARG A 80 -14.93 21.78 -5.15
N TRP A 81 -13.83 21.37 -4.54
CA TRP A 81 -12.53 22.02 -4.68
C TRP A 81 -12.00 22.01 -6.12
N ILE A 82 -12.16 20.89 -6.85
CA ILE A 82 -11.63 20.76 -8.22
C ILE A 82 -12.56 21.35 -9.29
N ALA A 83 -13.87 21.41 -9.04
CA ALA A 83 -14.88 21.87 -9.99
C ALA A 83 -14.55 23.21 -10.68
N PRO A 84 -14.13 24.28 -9.96
CA PRO A 84 -13.84 25.57 -10.60
C PRO A 84 -12.49 25.63 -11.32
N LYS A 85 -11.63 24.60 -11.22
CA LYS A 85 -10.26 24.63 -11.76
C LYS A 85 -10.24 24.20 -13.23
N SER A 86 -9.35 24.78 -14.04
CA SER A 86 -9.07 24.33 -15.41
C SER A 86 -8.33 22.98 -15.41
N ALA A 87 -8.24 22.35 -16.59
CA ALA A 87 -7.30 21.25 -16.79
C ALA A 87 -5.86 21.70 -16.51
N ASP A 88 -5.03 20.77 -16.04
CA ASP A 88 -3.62 20.97 -15.78
C ASP A 88 -2.83 20.79 -17.08
N ASP A 89 -2.16 21.85 -17.52
CA ASP A 89 -1.39 21.90 -18.76
C ASP A 89 -0.14 21.01 -18.74
N GLN A 90 0.36 20.67 -17.55
CA GLN A 90 1.50 19.77 -17.38
C GLN A 90 1.06 18.30 -17.37
N TRP A 91 -0.24 18.02 -17.25
CA TRP A 91 -0.74 16.66 -17.33
C TRP A 91 -0.88 16.20 -18.78
N ASN A 92 -0.29 15.05 -19.09
CA ASN A 92 -0.45 14.38 -20.37
C ASN A 92 -0.73 12.90 -20.13
N ARG A 93 -1.66 12.32 -20.90
CA ARG A 93 -1.91 10.88 -20.87
C ARG A 93 -0.63 10.16 -21.30
N SER A 94 -0.13 9.27 -20.44
CA SER A 94 1.12 8.56 -20.71
C SER A 94 1.01 7.65 -21.94
N SER A 95 2.04 7.67 -22.79
CA SER A 95 2.12 6.77 -23.95
C SER A 95 2.30 5.30 -23.54
N LEU A 96 2.84 5.06 -22.33
CA LEU A 96 3.01 3.70 -21.80
C LEU A 96 1.68 3.01 -21.48
N ILE A 97 0.57 3.75 -21.35
CA ILE A 97 -0.78 3.15 -21.23
C ILE A 97 -1.12 2.37 -22.51
N ASP A 98 -0.66 2.82 -23.67
CA ASP A 98 -0.93 2.14 -24.95
C ASP A 98 -0.14 0.83 -25.08
N GLY A 99 0.95 0.68 -24.33
CA GLY A 99 1.73 -0.55 -24.22
C GLY A 99 1.11 -1.63 -23.32
N LEU A 100 0.06 -1.30 -22.56
CA LEU A 100 -0.64 -2.30 -21.73
C LEU A 100 -1.39 -3.32 -22.60
N PRO A 101 -1.53 -4.58 -22.14
CA PRO A 101 -2.48 -5.52 -22.73
C PRO A 101 -3.88 -4.90 -22.84
N ARG A 102 -4.59 -5.15 -23.96
CA ARG A 102 -5.92 -4.56 -24.25
C ARG A 102 -6.87 -4.64 -23.04
N ARG A 103 -6.92 -5.80 -22.40
CA ARG A 103 -7.80 -6.06 -21.26
C ARG A 103 -7.49 -5.20 -20.03
N LEU A 104 -6.22 -4.85 -19.81
CA LEU A 104 -5.83 -3.92 -18.74
C LEU A 104 -6.13 -2.47 -19.11
N ARG A 105 -6.12 -2.12 -20.40
CA ARG A 105 -6.54 -0.78 -20.87
C ARG A 105 -8.05 -0.56 -20.72
N ASP A 106 -8.83 -1.62 -20.85
CA ASP A 106 -10.30 -1.57 -20.77
C ASP A 106 -10.81 -1.55 -19.31
N ILE A 107 -9.92 -1.62 -18.31
CA ILE A 107 -10.30 -1.43 -16.90
C ILE A 107 -10.89 -0.02 -16.74
N ARG A 108 -12.09 0.06 -16.15
CA ARG A 108 -12.85 1.31 -15.96
C ARG A 108 -11.98 2.48 -15.52
N PHE A 109 -11.10 2.27 -14.54
CA PHE A 109 -10.27 3.34 -13.95
C PHE A 109 -9.18 3.87 -14.89
N VAL A 110 -8.74 3.10 -15.89
CA VAL A 110 -7.79 3.59 -16.91
C VAL A 110 -8.46 4.61 -17.83
N GLY A 111 -9.76 4.43 -18.11
CA GLY A 111 -10.55 5.40 -18.88
C GLY A 111 -10.75 6.74 -18.16
N THR A 112 -10.68 6.76 -16.83
CA THR A 112 -10.97 7.97 -16.03
C THR A 112 -9.73 8.80 -15.69
N VAL A 113 -8.53 8.44 -16.15
CA VAL A 113 -7.28 9.13 -15.76
C VAL A 113 -7.26 10.62 -16.15
N GLN A 114 -7.96 10.97 -17.22
CA GLN A 114 -8.08 12.35 -17.70
C GLN A 114 -9.16 13.17 -16.97
N GLU A 115 -10.07 12.51 -16.25
CA GLU A 115 -11.21 13.19 -15.62
C GLU A 115 -10.77 14.02 -14.41
N LYS A 116 -11.34 15.22 -14.28
CA LYS A 116 -11.22 16.10 -13.12
C LYS A 116 -12.35 15.85 -12.11
N LYS A 117 -12.62 14.59 -11.84
CA LYS A 117 -13.64 14.16 -10.89
C LYS A 117 -13.06 13.09 -10.00
N PHE A 118 -13.07 13.34 -8.70
CA PHE A 118 -12.69 12.34 -7.70
C PHE A 118 -13.80 11.30 -7.56
N LEU A 119 -13.37 10.05 -7.49
CA LEU A 119 -14.16 8.85 -7.29
C LEU A 119 -13.91 8.31 -5.87
N TYR A 120 -14.79 7.44 -5.40
CA TYR A 120 -14.63 6.75 -4.12
C TYR A 120 -13.28 6.05 -3.95
N VAL A 121 -12.82 5.38 -5.01
CA VAL A 121 -11.53 4.67 -5.04
C VAL A 121 -10.32 5.61 -4.95
N ASP A 122 -10.48 6.90 -5.26
CA ASP A 122 -9.39 7.87 -5.11
C ASP A 122 -9.10 8.19 -3.65
N VAL A 123 -10.12 8.11 -2.78
CA VAL A 123 -9.94 8.31 -1.34
C VAL A 123 -9.03 7.22 -0.76
N ASP A 124 -9.20 5.96 -1.18
CA ASP A 124 -8.28 4.87 -0.80
C ASP A 124 -6.85 5.11 -1.29
N HIS A 125 -6.68 5.61 -2.52
CA HIS A 125 -5.34 5.95 -3.04
C HIS A 125 -4.67 7.07 -2.24
N ILE A 126 -5.40 8.16 -1.94
CA ILE A 126 -4.86 9.28 -1.15
C ILE A 126 -4.53 8.81 0.28
N HIS A 127 -5.42 8.04 0.91
CA HIS A 127 -5.20 7.51 2.25
C HIS A 127 -4.00 6.54 2.31
N ARG A 128 -3.85 5.69 1.30
CA ARG A 128 -2.66 4.84 1.16
C ARG A 128 -1.38 5.66 1.00
N CYS A 129 -1.41 6.72 0.21
CA CYS A 129 -0.29 7.64 0.05
C CYS A 129 0.06 8.36 1.36
N SER A 130 -0.92 8.71 2.20
CA SER A 130 -0.64 9.31 3.52
C SER A 130 0.07 8.33 4.44
N TRP A 131 -0.36 7.05 4.49
CA TRP A 131 0.35 5.99 5.22
C TRP A 131 1.80 5.84 4.75
N LEU A 132 2.02 5.73 3.44
CA LEU A 132 3.36 5.60 2.86
C LEU A 132 4.24 6.82 3.18
N ARG A 133 3.66 8.03 3.15
CA ARG A 133 4.35 9.27 3.51
C ARG A 133 4.78 9.21 4.97
N ASP A 134 3.86 8.89 5.87
CA ASP A 134 4.12 8.93 7.31
C ASP A 134 5.15 7.87 7.74
N ILE A 135 5.06 6.66 7.18
CA ILE A 135 6.06 5.60 7.36
C ILE A 135 7.43 6.06 6.85
N SER A 136 7.50 6.56 5.60
CA SER A 136 8.79 6.96 5.03
C SER A 136 9.42 8.16 5.75
N ASN A 137 8.62 9.12 6.22
CA ASN A 137 9.06 10.22 7.06
C ASN A 137 9.54 9.75 8.44
N TRP A 138 8.87 8.76 9.02
CA TRP A 138 9.34 8.14 10.25
C TRP A 138 10.70 7.47 10.06
N VAL A 139 10.86 6.61 9.03
CA VAL A 139 12.14 5.97 8.70
C VAL A 139 13.25 6.99 8.47
N ASN A 140 12.95 8.11 7.80
CA ASN A 140 13.91 9.18 7.58
C ASN A 140 14.35 9.86 8.90
N ARG A 141 13.43 10.03 9.86
CA ARG A 141 13.72 10.69 11.15
C ARG A 141 14.48 9.80 12.13
N ILE A 142 14.21 8.49 12.17
CA ILE A 142 14.88 7.56 13.10
C ILE A 142 16.30 7.18 12.67
N ALA A 143 16.95 8.03 11.88
CA ALA A 143 18.17 7.75 11.15
C ALA A 143 19.38 7.31 12.00
N GLU A 144 19.27 7.36 13.33
CA GLU A 144 20.30 7.03 14.32
C GLU A 144 20.11 5.67 15.01
N ALA A 145 19.11 4.86 14.61
CA ALA A 145 18.94 3.53 15.18
C ALA A 145 20.12 2.61 14.79
N PRO A 146 20.81 1.93 15.73
CA PRO A 146 22.02 1.14 15.44
C PRO A 146 21.87 0.09 14.34
N HIS A 147 20.69 -0.51 14.20
CA HIS A 147 20.44 -1.51 13.15
C HIS A 147 20.30 -0.88 11.75
N LEU A 148 20.00 0.42 11.64
CA LEU A 148 19.94 1.15 10.37
C LEU A 148 21.30 1.71 9.95
N GLU A 149 22.26 1.78 10.87
CA GLU A 149 23.65 2.16 10.59
C GLU A 149 24.36 1.13 9.71
N ILE A 150 23.94 -0.15 9.75
CA ILE A 150 24.46 -1.20 8.87
C ILE A 150 24.24 -0.90 7.38
N SER A 151 23.28 -0.02 7.04
CA SER A 151 23.13 0.38 5.63
C SER A 151 24.28 1.26 5.16
N LYS A 152 24.99 1.97 6.06
CA LYS A 152 26.07 2.89 5.71
C LYS A 152 27.29 2.18 5.11
N GLN A 153 27.61 0.97 5.59
CA GLN A 153 28.74 0.18 5.07
C GLN A 153 28.55 -0.24 3.60
N PHE A 154 27.32 -0.31 3.11
CA PHE A 154 27.05 -0.66 1.72
C PHE A 154 27.10 0.55 0.78
N ILE A 155 27.11 1.79 1.30
CA ILE A 155 27.05 2.98 0.45
C ILE A 155 28.44 3.27 -0.13
N PRO A 156 28.58 3.39 -1.46
CA PRO A 156 29.88 3.69 -2.07
C PRO A 156 30.45 5.02 -1.60
N ASP A 157 31.76 5.09 -1.42
CA ASP A 157 32.41 6.35 -1.01
C ASP A 157 32.59 7.37 -2.12
N SER A 158 32.46 6.93 -3.38
CA SER A 158 32.67 7.73 -4.58
C SER A 158 31.53 8.69 -4.93
N ILE A 159 30.38 8.62 -4.24
CA ILE A 159 29.22 9.47 -4.51
C ILE A 159 29.20 10.71 -3.60
N ASN A 160 28.62 11.81 -4.10
CA ASN A 160 28.57 13.05 -3.32
C ASN A 160 27.58 12.96 -2.14
N SER A 161 27.64 13.93 -1.22
CA SER A 161 26.86 13.90 0.02
C SER A 161 25.34 13.80 -0.21
N GLN A 162 24.80 14.56 -1.18
CA GLN A 162 23.37 14.54 -1.47
C GLN A 162 22.92 13.16 -2.02
N GLN A 163 23.75 12.54 -2.85
CA GLN A 163 23.50 11.20 -3.39
C GLN A 163 23.61 10.15 -2.30
N ARG A 164 24.61 10.27 -1.43
CA ARG A 164 24.80 9.41 -0.27
C ARG A 164 23.58 9.42 0.64
N GLU A 165 23.04 10.59 0.95
CA GLU A 165 21.81 10.72 1.76
C GLU A 165 20.62 10.02 1.12
N LYS A 166 20.37 10.23 -0.18
CA LYS A 166 19.27 9.57 -0.90
C LYS A 166 19.45 8.06 -0.97
N LEU A 167 20.64 7.58 -1.28
CA LEU A 167 20.91 6.13 -1.38
C LEU A 167 20.84 5.46 -0.01
N LEU A 168 21.33 6.12 1.04
CA LEU A 168 21.19 5.66 2.41
C LEU A 168 19.71 5.59 2.83
N LEU A 169 18.92 6.61 2.51
CA LEU A 169 17.48 6.60 2.80
C LEU A 169 16.77 5.48 2.01
N ALA A 170 17.12 5.26 0.75
CA ALA A 170 16.60 4.13 -0.02
C ALA A 170 16.94 2.78 0.64
N ALA A 171 18.19 2.58 1.06
CA ALA A 171 18.60 1.37 1.76
C ALA A 171 17.83 1.15 3.08
N LYS A 172 17.61 2.23 3.85
CA LYS A 172 16.79 2.18 5.08
C LYS A 172 15.33 1.84 4.81
N LEU A 173 14.73 2.39 3.76
CA LEU A 173 13.36 2.07 3.36
C LEU A 173 13.22 0.62 2.87
N PHE A 174 14.26 0.11 2.18
CA PHE A 174 14.32 -1.29 1.81
C PHE A 174 14.43 -2.19 3.04
N ASP A 175 15.37 -1.94 3.95
CA ASP A 175 15.51 -2.70 5.21
C ASP A 175 14.22 -2.67 6.03
N TRP A 176 13.59 -1.50 6.17
CA TRP A 176 12.27 -1.39 6.81
C TRP A 176 11.24 -2.31 6.16
N THR A 177 11.17 -2.32 4.82
CA THR A 177 10.24 -3.15 4.07
C THR A 177 10.46 -4.64 4.37
N ILE A 178 11.71 -5.10 4.34
CA ILE A 178 12.05 -6.51 4.58
C ILE A 178 11.73 -6.94 6.01
N ARG A 179 11.96 -6.08 7.00
CA ARG A 179 11.69 -6.36 8.42
C ARG A 179 10.20 -6.33 8.77
N ASN A 180 9.40 -5.58 8.01
CA ASN A 180 7.98 -5.37 8.31
C ASN A 180 7.02 -6.24 7.49
N VAL A 181 7.53 -6.88 6.43
CA VAL A 181 6.73 -7.72 5.53
C VAL A 181 7.38 -9.09 5.46
N GLN A 182 6.81 -10.09 6.12
CA GLN A 182 7.24 -11.49 6.02
C GLN A 182 7.12 -11.98 4.57
N LEU A 183 8.11 -12.77 4.11
CA LEU A 183 8.13 -13.28 2.74
C LEU A 183 7.17 -14.45 2.61
N ASP A 184 6.20 -14.30 1.73
CA ASP A 184 5.42 -15.43 1.23
C ASP A 184 6.12 -16.06 0.01
N PRO A 185 5.90 -17.36 -0.25
CA PRO A 185 6.29 -17.96 -1.52
C PRO A 185 5.69 -17.18 -2.69
N LEU A 186 6.51 -16.85 -3.68
CA LEU A 186 6.01 -16.30 -4.93
C LEU A 186 5.21 -17.40 -5.63
N PRO A 187 3.90 -17.21 -5.90
CA PRO A 187 3.09 -18.22 -6.59
C PRO A 187 3.75 -18.59 -7.93
N ASP A 188 3.86 -19.91 -8.20
CA ASP A 188 4.62 -20.41 -9.34
C ASP A 188 4.00 -19.93 -10.67
N PRO A 189 4.70 -19.09 -11.43
CA PRO A 189 4.22 -18.61 -12.72
C PRO A 189 4.14 -19.71 -13.80
N SER A 190 4.71 -20.90 -13.57
CA SER A 190 4.79 -21.99 -14.54
C SER A 190 3.69 -23.05 -14.39
N GLN A 191 2.99 -23.13 -13.24
CA GLN A 191 1.85 -24.02 -13.09
C GLN A 191 0.59 -23.50 -13.81
N GLU A 192 0.55 -22.20 -14.12
CA GLU A 192 -0.50 -21.56 -14.92
C GLU A 192 0.18 -20.62 -15.92
N ASN A 193 0.10 -20.90 -17.23
CA ASN A 193 0.67 -20.08 -18.30
C ASN A 193 0.54 -18.57 -17.99
N LEU A 194 1.66 -17.89 -17.66
CA LEU A 194 1.72 -16.45 -17.33
C LEU A 194 1.00 -15.52 -18.32
N ASP A 195 0.85 -15.95 -19.57
CA ASP A 195 0.00 -15.27 -20.56
C ASP A 195 -1.48 -15.14 -20.12
N HIS A 196 -1.88 -15.81 -19.03
CA HIS A 196 -3.20 -15.80 -18.41
C HIS A 196 -3.23 -15.16 -17.01
N SER A 197 -2.14 -14.56 -16.49
CA SER A 197 -2.12 -13.95 -15.14
C SER A 197 -3.25 -12.95 -14.89
N TRP A 198 -3.60 -12.16 -15.92
CA TRP A 198 -4.70 -11.22 -15.89
C TRP A 198 -6.08 -11.91 -15.77
N ASN A 199 -6.22 -13.12 -16.33
CA ASN A 199 -7.43 -13.95 -16.26
C ASN A 199 -7.61 -14.41 -14.81
N LEU A 200 -6.52 -14.89 -14.21
CA LEU A 200 -6.46 -15.26 -12.80
C LEU A 200 -6.83 -14.09 -11.90
N ALA A 201 -6.22 -12.91 -12.11
CA ALA A 201 -6.55 -11.71 -11.35
C ALA A 201 -8.04 -11.35 -11.50
N TYR A 202 -8.58 -11.33 -12.73
CA TYR A 202 -9.99 -11.05 -12.96
C TYR A 202 -10.92 -12.07 -12.29
N GLU A 203 -10.53 -13.34 -12.23
CA GLU A 203 -11.28 -14.41 -11.56
C GLU A 203 -11.10 -14.41 -10.03
N GLY A 204 -10.25 -13.54 -9.48
CA GLY A 204 -9.93 -13.52 -8.06
C GLY A 204 -9.03 -14.68 -7.62
N THR A 205 -8.29 -15.28 -8.56
CA THR A 205 -7.33 -16.36 -8.34
C THR A 205 -5.96 -15.81 -7.95
N ILE A 206 -5.28 -16.50 -7.03
CA ILE A 206 -3.98 -16.12 -6.48
C ILE A 206 -2.93 -16.08 -7.59
N GLY A 207 -2.08 -15.05 -7.57
CA GLY A 207 -0.91 -14.97 -8.43
C GLY A 207 0.10 -13.94 -7.91
N PRO A 208 1.22 -13.77 -8.62
CA PRO A 208 2.36 -13.04 -8.10
C PRO A 208 2.11 -11.52 -8.07
N GLY A 209 2.41 -10.88 -6.95
CA GLY A 209 2.45 -9.44 -6.78
C GLY A 209 1.10 -8.75 -6.51
N TYR A 210 -0.01 -9.29 -6.98
CA TYR A 210 -1.29 -8.56 -7.04
C TYR A 210 -2.31 -8.96 -5.95
N THR A 211 -2.00 -9.95 -5.11
CA THR A 211 -2.97 -10.52 -4.14
C THR A 211 -3.25 -9.65 -2.91
N LEU A 212 -2.43 -8.61 -2.70
CA LEU A 212 -2.55 -7.63 -1.63
C LEU A 212 -2.28 -6.24 -2.22
N THR A 213 -3.10 -5.29 -1.81
CA THR A 213 -2.77 -3.86 -1.96
C THR A 213 -1.57 -3.50 -1.07
N PRO A 214 -0.87 -2.39 -1.35
CA PRO A 214 0.20 -1.92 -0.48
C PRO A 214 -0.26 -1.69 0.97
N ARG A 215 -1.50 -1.21 1.18
CA ARG A 215 -2.05 -1.02 2.53
C ARG A 215 -2.29 -2.35 3.24
N GLU A 216 -2.86 -3.34 2.55
CA GLU A 216 -3.01 -4.70 3.09
C GLU A 216 -1.64 -5.35 3.36
N THR A 217 -0.64 -5.15 2.50
CA THR A 217 0.73 -5.66 2.70
C THR A 217 1.34 -5.09 4.00
N ILE A 218 1.17 -3.78 4.25
CA ILE A 218 1.62 -3.14 5.49
C ILE A 218 0.85 -3.69 6.70
N LEU A 219 -0.48 -3.73 6.59
CA LEU A 219 -1.37 -4.10 7.67
C LEU A 219 -1.24 -5.57 8.06
N TYR A 220 -1.17 -6.48 7.10
CA TYR A 220 -1.04 -7.91 7.38
C TYR A 220 0.41 -8.29 7.67
N GLY A 221 1.37 -7.47 7.24
CA GLY A 221 2.79 -7.67 7.54
C GLY A 221 3.40 -8.87 6.83
N HIS A 222 2.84 -9.27 5.69
CA HIS A 222 3.39 -10.32 4.84
C HIS A 222 3.03 -10.07 3.37
N GLY A 223 3.75 -10.73 2.47
CA GLY A 223 3.53 -10.66 1.03
C GLY A 223 4.67 -11.29 0.25
N ASP A 224 4.44 -11.53 -1.03
CA ASP A 224 5.46 -12.09 -1.91
C ASP A 224 6.57 -11.07 -2.26
N ALA A 225 7.59 -11.55 -2.98
CA ALA A 225 8.73 -10.72 -3.36
C ALA A 225 8.34 -9.50 -4.21
N TRP A 226 7.29 -9.58 -5.03
CA TRP A 226 6.83 -8.46 -5.86
C TRP A 226 6.04 -7.44 -5.04
N GLN A 227 5.27 -7.89 -4.04
CA GLN A 227 4.59 -7.02 -3.08
C GLN A 227 5.60 -6.25 -2.22
N ARG A 228 6.65 -6.92 -1.73
CA ARG A 228 7.80 -6.26 -1.07
C ARG A 228 8.46 -5.23 -2.00
N ALA A 229 8.76 -5.60 -3.24
CA ALA A 229 9.35 -4.68 -4.23
C ALA A 229 8.49 -3.42 -4.41
N ARG A 230 7.19 -3.62 -4.59
CA ARG A 230 6.23 -2.54 -4.82
C ARG A 230 6.12 -1.61 -3.61
N LEU A 231 6.06 -2.16 -2.40
CA LEU A 231 6.03 -1.36 -1.17
C LEU A 231 7.30 -0.51 -1.04
N PHE A 232 8.48 -1.09 -1.30
CA PHE A 232 9.73 -0.35 -1.32
C PHE A 232 9.72 0.81 -2.32
N ILE A 233 9.30 0.55 -3.58
CA ILE A 233 9.16 1.57 -4.63
C ILE A 233 8.25 2.71 -4.16
N LEU A 234 7.11 2.38 -3.55
CA LEU A 234 6.12 3.35 -3.11
C LEU A 234 6.57 4.20 -1.92
N LEU A 235 7.31 3.61 -0.97
CA LEU A 235 7.92 4.34 0.14
C LEU A 235 9.01 5.29 -0.35
N ALA A 236 9.89 4.82 -1.24
CA ALA A 236 10.94 5.65 -1.85
C ALA A 236 10.35 6.83 -2.65
N ARG A 237 9.23 6.59 -3.35
CA ARG A 237 8.51 7.64 -4.09
C ARG A 237 8.06 8.80 -3.20
N GLN A 238 7.60 8.54 -1.97
CA GLN A 238 7.22 9.60 -1.04
C GLN A 238 8.40 10.50 -0.65
N GLN A 239 9.61 9.94 -0.65
CA GLN A 239 10.87 10.66 -0.42
C GLN A 239 11.46 11.24 -1.72
N ARG A 240 10.71 11.20 -2.83
CA ARG A 240 11.15 11.64 -4.17
C ARG A 240 12.44 10.95 -4.63
N ILE A 241 12.59 9.68 -4.25
CA ILE A 241 13.62 8.78 -4.74
C ILE A 241 12.96 7.91 -5.81
N GLU A 242 13.45 8.01 -7.04
CA GLU A 242 12.89 7.27 -8.16
C GLU A 242 13.41 5.82 -8.11
N VAL A 243 12.49 4.86 -8.09
CA VAL A 243 12.79 3.43 -8.05
C VAL A 243 11.93 2.75 -9.09
N VAL A 244 12.55 1.96 -9.96
CA VAL A 244 11.87 1.19 -11.02
C VAL A 244 11.98 -0.29 -10.73
N MET A 245 11.04 -1.08 -11.23
CA MET A 245 11.17 -2.54 -11.20
C MET A 245 11.89 -2.98 -12.47
N LEU A 246 13.02 -3.67 -12.38
CA LEU A 246 13.67 -4.30 -13.51
C LEU A 246 13.01 -5.65 -13.81
N ALA A 247 12.98 -6.04 -15.08
CA ALA A 247 12.39 -7.30 -15.52
C ALA A 247 13.16 -7.92 -16.68
N ILE A 248 13.07 -9.24 -16.83
CA ILE A 248 13.65 -9.99 -17.95
C ILE A 248 12.59 -10.21 -19.02
N GLN A 249 12.87 -9.75 -20.24
CA GLN A 249 12.01 -9.97 -21.39
C GLN A 249 12.46 -11.23 -22.15
N HIS A 250 11.89 -12.40 -21.84
CA HIS A 250 12.32 -13.66 -22.45
C HIS A 250 12.03 -13.75 -23.95
N THR A 251 10.86 -13.28 -24.38
CA THR A 251 10.41 -13.21 -25.78
C THR A 251 9.91 -11.81 -26.10
N SER A 252 9.91 -11.38 -27.37
CA SER A 252 9.43 -10.04 -27.73
C SER A 252 7.93 -9.82 -27.47
N ALA A 253 7.13 -10.90 -27.53
CA ALA A 253 5.68 -10.87 -27.37
C ALA A 253 5.19 -11.24 -25.96
N GLY A 254 6.01 -11.90 -25.13
CA GLY A 254 5.59 -12.39 -23.81
C GLY A 254 5.56 -11.31 -22.72
N GLN A 255 4.92 -11.65 -21.60
CA GLN A 255 5.00 -10.81 -20.39
C GLN A 255 6.44 -10.82 -19.85
N PRO A 256 7.04 -9.65 -19.57
CA PRO A 256 8.34 -9.59 -18.92
C PRO A 256 8.22 -10.14 -17.49
N ILE A 257 9.23 -10.86 -17.01
CA ILE A 257 9.25 -11.41 -15.65
C ILE A 257 9.92 -10.39 -14.73
N PRO A 258 9.18 -9.76 -13.79
CA PRO A 258 9.77 -8.87 -12.79
C PRO A 258 10.86 -9.57 -11.99
N TRP A 259 11.99 -8.90 -11.85
CA TRP A 259 13.18 -9.43 -11.19
C TRP A 259 13.49 -8.71 -9.88
N LEU A 260 13.88 -7.43 -9.93
CA LEU A 260 14.24 -6.66 -8.74
C LEU A 260 14.07 -5.14 -8.93
N PRO A 261 13.78 -4.38 -7.86
CA PRO A 261 13.78 -2.93 -7.88
C PRO A 261 15.19 -2.35 -8.00
N ALA A 262 15.30 -1.24 -8.72
CA ALA A 262 16.52 -0.48 -8.92
C ALA A 262 16.30 1.00 -8.59
N VAL A 263 17.12 1.53 -7.68
CA VAL A 263 17.13 2.95 -7.29
C VAL A 263 17.88 3.74 -8.35
N MET A 264 17.19 4.68 -8.98
CA MET A 264 17.75 5.58 -9.99
C MET A 264 18.40 6.80 -9.32
N LEU A 265 19.74 6.86 -9.35
CA LEU A 265 20.49 8.03 -8.88
C LEU A 265 21.58 8.38 -9.90
N ASN A 266 21.48 9.60 -10.44
CA ASN A 266 22.25 10.08 -11.59
C ASN A 266 22.12 9.15 -12.81
N ASP A 267 23.23 8.55 -13.22
CA ASP A 267 23.36 7.64 -14.37
C ASP A 267 23.57 6.19 -13.89
N GLN A 268 23.36 5.91 -12.59
CA GLN A 268 23.49 4.59 -12.00
C GLN A 268 22.13 4.02 -11.53
N LEU A 269 22.02 2.70 -11.58
CA LEU A 269 20.88 1.91 -11.10
C LEU A 269 21.35 0.98 -9.98
N TYR A 270 21.07 1.31 -8.72
CA TYR A 270 21.47 0.49 -7.56
C TYR A 270 20.45 -0.59 -7.27
N LEU A 271 20.89 -1.83 -7.06
CA LEU A 271 20.04 -3.02 -7.14
C LEU A 271 19.71 -3.61 -5.77
N PHE A 272 18.43 -3.94 -5.55
CA PHE A 272 17.92 -4.47 -4.28
C PHE A 272 17.06 -5.72 -4.52
N ASP A 273 17.36 -6.86 -3.90
CA ASP A 273 16.60 -8.11 -4.09
C ASP A 273 15.59 -8.36 -2.95
N PRO A 274 14.28 -8.13 -3.15
CA PRO A 274 13.25 -8.31 -2.12
C PRO A 274 12.94 -9.78 -1.79
N GLN A 275 13.32 -10.71 -2.68
CA GLN A 275 13.17 -12.15 -2.42
C GLN A 275 14.27 -12.65 -1.48
N LEU A 276 15.50 -12.18 -1.68
CA LEU A 276 16.61 -12.45 -0.74
C LEU A 276 16.54 -11.55 0.51
N GLY A 277 15.86 -10.42 0.41
CA GLY A 277 15.81 -9.40 1.46
C GLY A 277 17.12 -8.62 1.60
N LEU A 278 17.95 -8.59 0.56
CA LEU A 278 19.30 -8.03 0.59
C LEU A 278 19.55 -7.11 -0.63
N PRO A 279 20.32 -6.03 -0.46
CA PRO A 279 20.92 -5.36 -1.60
C PRO A 279 21.87 -6.29 -2.37
N LEU A 280 22.04 -6.07 -3.67
CA LEU A 280 23.15 -6.71 -4.39
C LEU A 280 24.43 -5.95 -4.04
N LEU A 281 25.49 -6.70 -3.76
CA LEU A 281 26.77 -6.14 -3.37
C LEU A 281 27.88 -6.53 -4.36
N THR A 282 28.80 -5.60 -4.59
CA THR A 282 30.07 -5.85 -5.27
C THR A 282 30.98 -6.71 -4.40
N GLN A 283 32.12 -7.13 -4.94
CA GLN A 283 33.15 -7.82 -4.17
C GLN A 283 33.71 -6.98 -3.00
N SER A 284 33.68 -5.64 -3.13
CA SER A 284 34.07 -4.72 -2.05
C SER A 284 33.01 -4.54 -0.96
N GLY A 285 31.86 -5.21 -1.08
CA GLY A 285 30.75 -5.10 -0.13
C GLY A 285 29.91 -3.83 -0.29
N GLN A 286 30.08 -3.07 -1.37
CA GLN A 286 29.29 -1.88 -1.68
C GLN A 286 28.08 -2.22 -2.55
N LEU A 287 27.04 -1.40 -2.54
CA LEU A 287 25.87 -1.54 -3.39
C LEU A 287 26.27 -1.63 -4.86
N ALA A 288 25.91 -2.75 -5.49
CA ALA A 288 26.14 -2.99 -6.90
C ALA A 288 25.19 -2.19 -7.77
N THR A 289 25.71 -1.70 -8.90
CA THR A 289 24.90 -1.07 -9.94
C THR A 289 24.62 -2.02 -11.11
N MET A 290 23.61 -1.71 -11.91
CA MET A 290 23.32 -2.45 -13.15
C MET A 290 24.53 -2.48 -14.11
N GLN A 291 25.33 -1.41 -14.13
CA GLN A 291 26.56 -1.37 -14.93
C GLN A 291 27.58 -2.36 -14.39
N GLN A 292 27.89 -2.30 -13.10
CA GLN A 292 28.83 -3.22 -12.46
C GLN A 292 28.37 -4.68 -12.58
N LEU A 293 27.06 -4.93 -12.56
CA LEU A 293 26.52 -6.28 -12.76
C LEU A 293 26.69 -6.81 -14.18
N ARG A 294 26.68 -5.93 -15.19
CA ARG A 294 27.00 -6.30 -16.58
C ARG A 294 28.49 -6.56 -16.77
N GLU A 295 29.33 -5.86 -16.03
CA GLU A 295 30.79 -6.00 -16.07
C GLU A 295 31.28 -7.22 -15.27
N ASP A 296 30.71 -7.50 -14.10
CA ASP A 296 30.96 -8.67 -13.24
C ASP A 296 29.65 -9.45 -12.97
N PRO A 297 29.21 -10.33 -13.89
CA PRO A 297 28.04 -11.18 -13.66
C PRO A 297 28.23 -12.22 -12.54
N GLU A 298 29.44 -12.45 -12.04
CA GLU A 298 29.68 -13.39 -10.93
C GLU A 298 29.02 -12.91 -9.63
N ILE A 299 28.62 -11.63 -9.54
CA ILE A 299 27.74 -11.12 -8.48
C ILE A 299 26.50 -12.02 -8.34
N LEU A 300 25.89 -12.48 -9.44
CA LEU A 300 24.71 -13.36 -9.39
C LEU A 300 25.05 -14.75 -8.87
N THR A 301 26.19 -15.31 -9.28
CA THR A 301 26.65 -16.63 -8.84
C THR A 301 26.87 -16.66 -7.33
N ARG A 302 27.41 -15.58 -6.76
CA ARG A 302 27.62 -15.45 -5.30
C ARG A 302 26.32 -15.39 -4.48
N LEU A 303 25.18 -15.14 -5.13
CA LEU A 303 23.86 -15.10 -4.51
C LEU A 303 23.12 -16.45 -4.59
N ALA A 304 23.68 -17.43 -5.30
CA ALA A 304 23.12 -18.78 -5.35
C ALA A 304 23.23 -19.43 -3.96
N PRO A 305 22.13 -19.98 -3.40
CA PRO A 305 22.15 -20.66 -2.10
C PRO A 305 23.09 -21.88 -2.08
N ALA A 306 23.23 -22.56 -3.22
CA ALA A 306 24.12 -23.70 -3.44
C ALA A 306 24.47 -23.79 -4.94
N ALA A 307 25.54 -24.54 -5.27
CA ALA A 307 25.97 -24.70 -6.67
C ALA A 307 24.89 -25.37 -7.55
N GLU A 308 24.11 -26.28 -6.97
CA GLU A 308 23.01 -26.98 -7.65
C GLU A 308 21.71 -26.16 -7.72
N GLN A 309 21.67 -25.00 -7.06
CA GLN A 309 20.52 -24.09 -7.03
C GLN A 309 20.95 -22.70 -7.53
N PRO A 310 21.11 -22.52 -8.84
CA PRO A 310 21.58 -21.26 -9.38
C PRO A 310 20.60 -20.12 -9.08
N TYR A 311 21.13 -18.91 -9.00
CA TYR A 311 20.30 -17.72 -8.84
C TYR A 311 19.29 -17.58 -10.01
N ARG A 312 18.10 -17.04 -9.73
CA ARG A 312 16.96 -17.07 -10.68
C ARG A 312 17.18 -16.32 -12.00
N VAL A 313 18.11 -15.37 -12.02
CA VAL A 313 18.52 -14.64 -13.23
C VAL A 313 19.95 -15.05 -13.58
N GLN A 314 20.19 -15.33 -14.85
CA GLN A 314 21.48 -15.77 -15.36
C GLN A 314 22.20 -14.63 -16.09
N PRO A 315 23.55 -14.68 -16.22
CA PRO A 315 24.31 -13.65 -16.95
C PRO A 315 23.77 -13.36 -18.37
N ALA A 316 23.31 -14.39 -19.09
CA ALA A 316 22.74 -14.24 -20.43
C ALA A 316 21.42 -13.42 -20.45
N ASP A 317 20.69 -13.38 -19.32
CA ASP A 317 19.45 -12.61 -19.19
C ASP A 317 19.69 -11.10 -19.11
N LEU A 318 20.89 -10.67 -18.71
CA LEU A 318 21.23 -9.26 -18.47
C LEU A 318 21.13 -8.39 -19.74
N GLN A 319 21.19 -9.01 -20.93
CA GLN A 319 20.99 -8.35 -22.23
C GLN A 319 19.51 -8.07 -22.54
N ARG A 320 18.59 -8.69 -21.78
CA ARG A 320 17.14 -8.63 -21.99
C ARG A 320 16.41 -7.84 -20.90
N VAL A 321 17.16 -7.04 -20.13
CA VAL A 321 16.61 -6.25 -19.02
C VAL A 321 15.82 -5.06 -19.56
N ILE A 322 14.59 -4.92 -19.06
CA ILE A 322 13.71 -3.78 -19.33
C ILE A 322 13.29 -3.11 -18.02
N GLY A 323 12.81 -1.86 -18.11
CA GLY A 323 12.25 -1.15 -16.96
C GLY A 323 10.72 -1.27 -16.90
N LEU A 324 10.19 -1.55 -15.71
CA LEU A 324 8.77 -1.52 -15.40
C LEU A 324 8.50 -0.39 -14.40
N VAL A 325 7.58 0.51 -14.77
CA VAL A 325 7.16 1.63 -13.91
C VAL A 325 5.93 1.21 -13.11
N ASP A 326 6.01 1.23 -11.78
CA ASP A 326 4.83 1.10 -10.92
C ASP A 326 3.94 2.34 -11.08
N ALA A 327 2.75 2.14 -11.65
CA ALA A 327 1.73 3.17 -11.73
C ALA A 327 0.33 2.55 -11.66
N SER A 328 -0.45 2.93 -10.64
CA SER A 328 -1.89 2.68 -10.64
C SER A 328 -2.60 3.69 -11.56
N PRO A 329 -3.82 3.41 -12.05
CA PRO A 329 -4.61 4.40 -12.77
C PRO A 329 -4.78 5.72 -12.00
N PHE A 330 -4.87 5.65 -10.66
CA PHE A 330 -4.97 6.82 -9.80
C PHE A 330 -3.69 7.67 -9.84
N ALA A 331 -2.51 7.05 -9.77
CA ALA A 331 -1.22 7.73 -9.86
C ALA A 331 -0.94 8.35 -11.23
N LEU A 332 -1.64 7.90 -12.27
CA LEU A 332 -1.60 8.45 -13.63
C LEU A 332 -2.58 9.61 -13.84
N SER A 333 -3.47 9.87 -12.89
CA SER A 333 -4.63 10.74 -13.11
C SER A 333 -4.33 12.23 -12.97
N GLN A 334 -5.01 13.04 -13.77
CA GLN A 334 -4.92 14.49 -13.75
C GLN A 334 -5.34 15.06 -12.39
N ARG A 335 -6.46 14.56 -11.83
CA ARG A 335 -6.95 14.99 -10.52
C ARG A 335 -5.94 14.77 -9.39
N MET A 336 -5.15 13.70 -9.43
CA MET A 336 -4.07 13.47 -8.45
C MET A 336 -2.91 14.43 -8.65
N LEU A 337 -2.58 14.78 -9.90
CA LEU A 337 -1.52 15.77 -10.17
C LEU A 337 -1.92 17.15 -9.64
N MET A 338 -3.16 17.56 -9.92
CA MET A 338 -3.73 18.81 -9.43
C MET A 338 -3.75 18.85 -7.90
N LEU A 339 -4.15 17.76 -7.24
CA LEU A 339 -4.14 17.66 -5.78
C LEU A 339 -2.71 17.76 -5.23
N GLN A 340 -1.78 16.97 -5.76
CA GLN A 340 -0.39 16.96 -5.32
C GLN A 340 0.26 18.35 -5.35
N LYS A 341 -0.01 19.16 -6.39
CA LYS A 341 0.51 20.53 -6.51
C LYS A 341 0.03 21.48 -5.42
N GLN A 342 -1.07 21.14 -4.75
CA GLN A 342 -1.77 22.01 -3.80
C GLN A 342 -1.51 21.58 -2.35
N LEU A 343 -0.90 20.40 -2.15
CA LEU A 343 -0.47 19.95 -0.83
C LEU A 343 0.80 20.68 -0.39
N THR A 344 0.78 21.24 0.82
CA THR A 344 1.89 22.00 1.42
C THR A 344 2.17 21.55 2.85
N GLY A 345 3.32 21.95 3.40
CA GLY A 345 3.73 21.64 4.78
C GLY A 345 3.63 20.14 5.11
N GLY A 346 3.03 19.82 6.27
CA GLY A 346 2.83 18.44 6.74
C GLY A 346 1.87 17.60 5.90
N GLN A 347 1.17 18.19 4.93
CA GLN A 347 0.28 17.47 4.01
C GLN A 347 0.99 17.01 2.73
N GLN A 348 2.22 17.49 2.46
CA GLN A 348 2.96 17.11 1.26
C GLN A 348 3.11 15.59 1.15
N MET A 349 2.58 15.02 0.08
CA MET A 349 2.77 13.62 -0.30
C MET A 349 2.83 13.52 -1.83
N VAL A 350 3.48 12.47 -2.31
CA VAL A 350 3.55 12.17 -3.75
C VAL A 350 2.36 11.30 -4.11
N LEU A 351 1.43 11.82 -4.91
CA LEU A 351 0.22 11.14 -5.37
C LEU A 351 0.36 10.59 -6.78
N THR A 352 1.33 11.09 -7.56
CA THR A 352 1.46 10.83 -8.99
C THR A 352 2.82 10.32 -9.41
N VAL A 353 2.85 9.74 -10.60
CA VAL A 353 4.07 9.40 -11.34
C VAL A 353 3.90 9.83 -12.79
N ILE A 354 4.99 10.21 -13.46
CA ILE A 354 5.02 10.54 -14.89
C ILE A 354 5.85 9.46 -15.60
N PRO A 355 5.24 8.36 -16.07
CA PRO A 355 5.98 7.20 -16.55
C PRO A 355 6.85 7.49 -17.78
N ASP A 356 6.42 8.38 -18.68
CA ASP A 356 7.20 8.74 -19.87
C ASP A 356 8.52 9.43 -19.50
N ARG A 357 8.52 10.24 -18.42
CA ARG A 357 9.74 10.85 -17.89
C ARG A 357 10.69 9.79 -17.38
N VAL A 358 10.18 8.83 -16.61
CA VAL A 358 10.98 7.71 -16.06
C VAL A 358 11.55 6.86 -17.19
N GLY A 359 10.73 6.50 -18.18
CA GLY A 359 11.17 5.74 -19.35
C GLY A 359 12.21 6.49 -20.18
N LYS A 360 12.06 7.80 -20.37
CA LYS A 360 13.08 8.63 -21.02
C LYS A 360 14.40 8.61 -20.25
N GLN A 361 14.37 8.77 -18.93
CA GLN A 361 15.57 8.70 -18.10
C GLN A 361 16.26 7.34 -18.17
N LEU A 362 15.49 6.24 -18.13
CA LEU A 362 16.00 4.88 -18.28
C LEU A 362 16.74 4.65 -19.61
N ARG A 363 16.18 5.15 -20.71
CA ARG A 363 16.82 5.07 -22.03
C ARG A 363 18.07 5.95 -22.10
N ASP A 364 17.92 7.23 -21.78
CA ASP A 364 18.95 8.25 -22.03
C ASP A 364 20.17 8.10 -21.10
N LYS A 365 19.97 7.63 -19.87
CA LYS A 365 21.01 7.64 -18.82
C LYS A 365 21.50 6.26 -18.37
N HIS A 366 20.71 5.20 -18.58
CA HIS A 366 20.97 3.90 -17.97
C HIS A 366 21.06 2.74 -18.97
N GLY A 367 20.91 3.01 -20.27
CA GLY A 367 20.97 1.99 -21.32
C GLY A 367 19.87 0.93 -21.18
N ILE A 368 18.71 1.31 -20.65
CA ILE A 368 17.52 0.46 -20.59
C ILE A 368 16.56 0.92 -21.68
N ASN A 369 16.67 0.29 -22.85
CA ASN A 369 16.03 0.76 -24.09
C ASN A 369 14.50 0.58 -24.12
N THR A 370 13.97 -0.35 -23.32
CA THR A 370 12.54 -0.65 -23.27
C THR A 370 11.99 -0.33 -21.88
N THR A 371 10.86 0.37 -21.87
CA THR A 371 10.10 0.66 -20.64
C THR A 371 8.64 0.33 -20.84
N LYS A 372 8.00 -0.30 -19.85
CA LYS A 372 6.57 -0.59 -19.83
C LYS A 372 5.97 -0.14 -18.49
N LEU A 373 4.65 -0.02 -18.42
CA LEU A 373 3.97 -0.02 -17.13
C LEU A 373 4.07 -1.41 -16.51
N TRP A 374 4.25 -1.47 -15.20
CA TRP A 374 4.12 -2.73 -14.48
C TRP A 374 2.63 -3.09 -14.39
N ASN A 375 2.27 -4.33 -14.74
CA ASN A 375 0.86 -4.76 -14.73
C ASN A 375 0.29 -4.94 -13.31
N VAL A 376 1.14 -5.31 -12.34
CA VAL A 376 0.73 -5.65 -10.96
C VAL A 376 -0.21 -4.62 -10.32
N PRO A 377 0.04 -3.29 -10.40
CA PRO A 377 -0.90 -2.28 -9.93
C PRO A 377 -2.32 -2.38 -10.49
N LEU A 378 -2.48 -2.74 -11.77
CA LEU A 378 -3.77 -2.89 -12.43
C LEU A 378 -4.39 -4.25 -12.09
N GLU A 379 -3.58 -5.32 -12.11
CA GLU A 379 -4.01 -6.67 -11.70
C GLU A 379 -4.49 -6.70 -10.24
N THR A 380 -3.91 -5.86 -9.36
CA THR A 380 -4.38 -5.72 -7.96
C THR A 380 -5.83 -5.26 -7.91
N LEU A 381 -6.24 -4.34 -8.79
CA LEU A 381 -7.61 -3.84 -8.85
C LEU A 381 -8.57 -4.91 -9.39
N LEU A 382 -8.14 -5.66 -10.41
CA LEU A 382 -8.90 -6.78 -10.95
C LEU A 382 -9.10 -7.89 -9.90
N TYR A 383 -8.03 -8.23 -9.18
CA TYR A 383 -8.08 -9.23 -8.11
C TYR A 383 -8.99 -8.82 -6.97
N ALA A 384 -8.94 -7.56 -6.53
CA ALA A 384 -9.88 -7.07 -5.52
C ALA A 384 -11.34 -7.21 -5.99
N ASP A 385 -11.66 -6.82 -7.23
CA ASP A 385 -13.00 -6.98 -7.79
C ASP A 385 -13.42 -8.45 -7.95
N GLY A 386 -12.52 -9.31 -8.45
CA GLY A 386 -12.73 -10.76 -8.57
C GLY A 386 -13.02 -11.41 -7.24
N ARG A 387 -12.25 -11.07 -6.19
CA ARG A 387 -12.51 -11.54 -4.82
C ARG A 387 -13.87 -11.12 -4.30
N GLU A 388 -14.27 -9.86 -4.48
CA GLU A 388 -15.58 -9.38 -4.04
C GLU A 388 -16.72 -10.06 -4.80
N ARG A 389 -16.54 -10.39 -6.08
CA ARG A 389 -17.49 -11.22 -6.84
C ARG A 389 -17.59 -12.63 -6.25
N ASN A 390 -16.46 -13.27 -5.97
CA ASN A 390 -16.42 -14.62 -5.41
C ASN A 390 -17.10 -14.73 -4.04
N LYS A 391 -16.94 -13.72 -3.16
CA LYS A 391 -17.63 -13.66 -1.85
C LYS A 391 -19.15 -13.68 -1.95
N ARG A 392 -19.71 -13.24 -3.08
CA ARG A 392 -21.17 -13.19 -3.32
C ARG A 392 -21.71 -14.48 -3.91
N THR A 393 -20.85 -15.45 -4.23
CA THR A 393 -21.25 -16.76 -4.74
C THR A 393 -21.68 -17.68 -3.59
N THR A 394 -22.56 -18.65 -3.89
CA THR A 394 -23.08 -19.60 -2.90
C THR A 394 -22.03 -20.59 -2.41
N ASP A 395 -20.99 -20.84 -3.21
CA ASP A 395 -19.87 -21.73 -2.90
C ASP A 395 -18.54 -21.05 -3.29
N PRO A 396 -18.03 -20.13 -2.44
CA PRO A 396 -16.79 -19.42 -2.74
C PRO A 396 -15.62 -20.40 -2.76
N PRO A 397 -14.63 -20.23 -3.65
CA PRO A 397 -13.43 -21.06 -3.65
C PRO A 397 -12.78 -21.10 -2.26
N VAL A 398 -12.36 -22.27 -1.80
CA VAL A 398 -11.79 -22.47 -0.44
C VAL A 398 -10.68 -21.47 -0.11
N ALA A 399 -9.81 -21.16 -1.07
CA ALA A 399 -8.76 -20.16 -0.92
C ALA A 399 -9.30 -18.74 -0.63
N THR A 400 -10.43 -18.35 -1.24
CA THR A 400 -11.12 -17.09 -0.95
C THR A 400 -11.67 -17.10 0.49
N GLU A 401 -12.30 -18.19 0.90
CA GLU A 401 -12.91 -18.33 2.22
C GLU A 401 -11.87 -18.37 3.36
N THR A 402 -10.79 -19.15 3.19
CA THR A 402 -9.68 -19.21 4.16
C THR A 402 -9.01 -17.86 4.33
N ARG A 403 -8.74 -17.14 3.23
CA ARG A 403 -8.14 -15.80 3.27
C ARG A 403 -9.06 -14.79 3.94
N TYR A 404 -10.35 -14.82 3.62
CA TYR A 404 -11.36 -13.99 4.26
C TYR A 404 -11.38 -14.19 5.79
N ARG A 405 -11.40 -15.44 6.26
CA ARG A 405 -11.44 -15.76 7.69
C ARG A 405 -10.13 -15.47 8.42
N MET A 406 -8.98 -15.71 7.80
CA MET A 406 -7.68 -15.60 8.48
C MET A 406 -7.08 -14.19 8.42
N GLN A 407 -7.36 -13.40 7.38
CA GLN A 407 -6.74 -12.08 7.22
C GLN A 407 -7.77 -10.96 7.37
N GLU A 408 -8.81 -10.99 6.54
CA GLU A 408 -9.79 -9.90 6.54
C GLU A 408 -10.58 -9.84 7.85
N GLN A 409 -10.97 -10.99 8.44
CA GLN A 409 -11.70 -10.98 9.71
C GLN A 409 -10.87 -10.45 10.88
N LEU A 410 -9.59 -10.84 10.99
CA LEU A 410 -8.69 -10.38 12.07
C LEU A 410 -8.38 -8.89 11.98
N PHE A 411 -8.25 -8.38 10.76
CA PHE A 411 -7.88 -7.00 10.46
C PHE A 411 -9.04 -6.17 9.89
N ARG A 412 -10.30 -6.55 10.15
CA ARG A 412 -11.45 -5.84 9.56
C ARG A 412 -11.36 -4.34 9.85
N PRO A 413 -11.33 -3.49 8.81
CA PRO A 413 -11.28 -2.04 9.00
C PRO A 413 -12.45 -1.54 9.86
N ASN A 414 -13.62 -2.16 9.73
CA ASN A 414 -14.85 -1.76 10.40
C ASN A 414 -14.98 -2.26 11.85
N LEU A 415 -14.17 -3.24 12.27
CA LEU A 415 -14.22 -3.78 13.64
C LEU A 415 -13.19 -3.15 14.58
N ARG A 416 -12.26 -2.33 14.06
CA ARG A 416 -11.15 -1.70 14.79
C ARG A 416 -10.58 -2.63 15.88
N SER A 417 -10.21 -3.86 15.48
CA SER A 417 -9.65 -4.82 16.43
C SER A 417 -8.41 -4.22 17.09
N PRO A 418 -8.13 -4.52 18.37
CA PRO A 418 -6.90 -4.08 19.04
C PRO A 418 -5.66 -4.36 18.20
N LEU A 419 -5.61 -5.50 17.51
CA LEU A 419 -4.55 -5.88 16.58
C LEU A 419 -4.40 -4.92 15.39
N THR A 420 -5.51 -4.49 14.79
CA THR A 420 -5.49 -3.51 13.68
C THR A 420 -4.92 -2.17 14.15
N ILE A 421 -5.41 -1.66 15.28
CA ILE A 421 -4.94 -0.39 15.86
C ILE A 421 -3.47 -0.52 16.27
N ALA A 422 -3.09 -1.63 16.90
CA ALA A 422 -1.73 -1.91 17.31
C ALA A 422 -0.78 -1.88 16.11
N ARG A 423 -1.14 -2.57 15.03
CA ARG A 423 -0.34 -2.63 13.82
C ARG A 423 -0.23 -1.28 13.12
N GLN A 424 -1.33 -0.53 13.03
CA GLN A 424 -1.31 0.83 12.52
C GLN A 424 -0.34 1.70 13.33
N ARG A 425 -0.43 1.70 14.67
CA ARG A 425 0.47 2.46 15.53
C ARG A 425 1.93 2.01 15.37
N TYR A 426 2.15 0.70 15.26
CA TYR A 426 3.48 0.11 15.08
C TYR A 426 4.18 0.65 13.84
N VAL A 427 3.51 0.60 12.68
CA VAL A 427 4.12 1.04 11.41
C VAL A 427 4.33 2.56 11.35
N HIS A 428 3.58 3.33 12.15
CA HIS A 428 3.79 4.77 12.33
C HIS A 428 4.81 5.11 13.44
N GLY A 429 5.45 4.12 14.06
CA GLY A 429 6.46 4.32 15.10
C GLY A 429 5.90 4.75 16.47
N GLN A 430 4.60 4.58 16.70
CA GLN A 430 3.91 4.93 17.94
C GLN A 430 3.90 3.73 18.90
N PHE A 431 5.06 3.35 19.43
CA PHE A 431 5.22 2.10 20.18
C PHE A 431 4.69 2.15 21.61
N ASP A 432 5.04 3.20 22.34
CA ASP A 432 4.72 3.37 23.75
C ASP A 432 3.46 4.23 23.92
N SER A 433 2.77 4.09 25.05
CA SER A 433 1.59 4.91 25.35
C SER A 433 1.96 6.38 25.49
N GLN A 434 1.08 7.25 25.00
CA GLN A 434 1.23 8.69 25.19
C GLN A 434 0.52 9.12 26.47
N SER A 435 1.26 9.83 27.32
CA SER A 435 0.72 10.41 28.55
C SER A 435 -0.41 11.37 28.23
N ALA A 436 -1.52 11.25 28.96
CA ALA A 436 -2.62 12.18 28.83
C ALA A 436 -2.28 13.54 29.44
N GLU A 437 -2.70 14.64 28.78
CA GLU A 437 -2.88 15.91 29.48
C GLU A 437 -3.93 15.76 30.60
N LYS A 438 -3.86 16.61 31.64
CA LYS A 438 -4.77 16.52 32.81
C LYS A 438 -6.23 16.42 32.35
N GLY A 439 -6.87 15.28 32.64
CA GLY A 439 -8.29 15.02 32.37
C GLY A 439 -8.59 14.20 31.11
N GLN A 440 -7.58 13.77 30.34
CA GLN A 440 -7.79 12.86 29.20
C GLN A 440 -7.38 11.41 29.56
N SER A 441 -7.95 10.43 28.86
CA SER A 441 -7.54 9.03 28.96
C SER A 441 -6.21 8.78 28.24
N GLU A 442 -5.35 7.95 28.81
CA GLU A 442 -4.10 7.52 28.17
C GLU A 442 -4.38 6.88 26.80
N THR A 443 -3.58 7.25 25.79
CA THR A 443 -3.72 6.73 24.43
C THR A 443 -2.72 5.60 24.22
N PRO A 444 -3.15 4.32 24.15
CA PRO A 444 -2.27 3.16 24.30
C PRO A 444 -1.39 2.92 23.06
N GLY A 445 -0.07 2.86 23.20
CA GLY A 445 0.84 2.62 22.08
C GLY A 445 0.64 1.25 21.40
N ALA A 446 1.43 0.97 20.35
CA ALA A 446 1.40 -0.33 19.68
C ALA A 446 1.71 -1.50 20.62
N LYS A 447 2.71 -1.37 21.50
CA LYS A 447 3.14 -2.46 22.41
C LYS A 447 2.02 -2.94 23.34
N PRO A 448 1.37 -2.09 24.15
CA PRO A 448 0.32 -2.56 25.05
C PRO A 448 -0.87 -3.18 24.28
N LEU A 449 -1.20 -2.66 23.10
CA LEU A 449 -2.28 -3.23 22.28
C LEU A 449 -1.93 -4.59 21.67
N LEU A 450 -0.66 -4.83 21.31
CA LEU A 450 -0.19 -6.14 20.86
C LEU A 450 -0.15 -7.17 22.01
N MET A 451 0.11 -6.73 23.24
CA MET A 451 0.12 -7.60 24.41
C MET A 451 -1.28 -7.97 24.91
N SER A 452 -2.30 -7.18 24.55
CA SER A 452 -3.69 -7.43 24.96
C SER A 452 -4.54 -8.10 23.86
N ALA A 453 -4.01 -8.25 22.65
CA ALA A 453 -4.64 -8.95 21.53
C ALA A 453 -4.21 -10.42 21.52
#